data_AF-A0A7W9ZBK1-F1
#
_entry.id   AF-A0A7W9ZBK1-F1
#
_cell.length_a   1.000
_cell.length_b   1.000
_cell.length_c   1.000
_cell.angle_alpha   90.00
_cell.angle_beta   90.00
_cell.angle_gamma   90.00
#
_symmetry.space_group_name_H-M   'P 1'
#
loop_
_entity.id
_entity.type
_entity.pdbx_description
1 polymer ?
#
loop_
_entity_poly.entity_id
_entity_poly.type
_entity_poly.pdbx_seq_one_letter_code
_entity_poly.pdbx_strand_id
1 'polypeptide(L)'
;MQSEQQVAVYGDYAFVVNNIAAEQAPPSAFSYYVNILLGATRPAGAGAATFAWQQATHSWKQLWSRDDVTSTSIVPMISGGSHMAIIDGYFTKQWNDRYHIGLDLDTGKTVMTIRTGTDPTFNGMYSPIKADSQGHIMYGMAFGLVRMDTTKMKRVDLDKETTEKHD
;
A
#
# COMPACT_ATOMS: atom_id res chain seq x y z
N MET A 1 11.91 17.09 1.05
CA MET A 1 11.17 15.83 0.84
C MET A 1 10.85 15.74 -0.63
N GLN A 2 11.36 14.73 -1.34
CA GLN A 2 11.10 14.54 -2.76
C GLN A 2 9.94 13.55 -2.90
N SER A 3 8.78 14.05 -3.33
CA SER A 3 7.47 13.41 -3.20
C SER A 3 6.94 12.88 -4.54
N GLU A 4 7.58 11.85 -5.10
CA GLU A 4 7.07 11.32 -6.38
C GLU A 4 5.86 10.39 -6.22
N GLN A 5 5.30 10.25 -5.00
CA GLN A 5 3.94 9.82 -4.62
C GLN A 5 3.99 9.00 -3.33
N GLN A 6 3.90 9.66 -2.18
CA GLN A 6 4.27 9.01 -0.92
C GLN A 6 3.44 9.42 0.29
N VAL A 7 2.44 10.30 0.16
CA VAL A 7 1.70 10.82 1.30
C VAL A 7 0.20 10.80 1.03
N ALA A 8 -0.57 10.28 1.98
CA ALA A 8 -2.01 10.43 2.05
C ALA A 8 -2.38 11.14 3.36
N VAL A 9 -3.39 12.01 3.34
CA VAL A 9 -3.82 12.77 4.52
C VAL A 9 -5.33 12.64 4.74
N TYR A 10 -5.75 12.61 5.99
CA TYR A 10 -7.15 12.56 6.39
C TYR A 10 -7.31 13.07 7.82
N GLY A 11 -8.08 14.16 8.00
CA GLY A 11 -8.19 14.82 9.30
C GLY A 11 -6.81 15.19 9.86
N ASP A 12 -6.53 14.79 11.10
CA ASP A 12 -5.23 14.98 11.75
C ASP A 12 -4.18 13.93 11.35
N TYR A 13 -4.48 12.98 10.46
CA TYR A 13 -3.56 11.90 10.09
C TYR A 13 -2.83 12.20 8.78
N ALA A 14 -1.53 11.88 8.76
CA ALA A 14 -0.71 11.79 7.58
C ALA A 14 -0.07 10.40 7.52
N PHE A 15 -0.30 9.69 6.43
CA PHE A 15 0.30 8.38 6.17
C PHE A 15 1.35 8.54 5.08
N VAL A 16 2.54 8.00 5.30
CA VAL A 16 3.65 8.07 4.36
C VAL A 16 4.19 6.70 4.00
N VAL A 17 4.67 6.56 2.78
CA VAL A 17 5.34 5.35 2.29
C VAL A 17 6.69 5.70 1.69
N ASN A 18 7.68 4.84 1.90
CA ASN A 18 8.95 4.93 1.23
C ASN A 18 8.90 4.13 -0.07
N ASN A 19 8.89 4.84 -1.19
CA ASN A 19 8.97 4.27 -2.54
C ASN A 19 10.30 4.63 -3.25
N ILE A 20 11.34 4.98 -2.49
CA ILE A 20 12.66 5.25 -3.08
C ILE A 20 13.41 3.93 -3.17
N ALA A 21 13.71 3.48 -4.39
CA ALA A 21 14.55 2.32 -4.62
C ALA A 21 15.98 2.57 -4.12
N ALA A 22 16.59 1.56 -3.52
CA ALA A 22 17.96 1.64 -2.98
C ALA A 22 19.01 1.93 -4.07
N GLU A 23 18.75 1.48 -5.31
CA GLU A 23 19.58 1.74 -6.47
C GLU A 23 18.77 2.45 -7.56
N GLN A 24 19.24 3.63 -7.97
CA GLN A 24 18.65 4.34 -9.10
C GLN A 24 19.23 3.79 -10.41
N ALA A 25 18.40 3.10 -11.18
CA ALA A 25 18.78 2.71 -12.53
C ALA A 25 18.85 3.95 -13.45
N PRO A 26 19.78 3.99 -14.41
CA PRO A 26 19.82 5.07 -15.39
C PRO A 26 18.50 5.13 -16.17
N PRO A 27 18.04 6.33 -16.55
CA PRO A 27 16.81 6.49 -17.32
C PRO A 27 16.89 5.72 -18.64
N SER A 28 15.86 4.92 -18.93
CA SER A 28 15.76 4.12 -20.16
C SER A 28 14.89 4.81 -21.21
N ALA A 29 15.27 4.69 -22.48
CA ALA A 29 14.44 5.11 -23.61
C ALA A 29 13.09 4.37 -23.69
N PHE A 30 12.94 3.26 -22.97
CA PHE A 30 11.70 2.47 -22.86
C PHE A 30 10.99 2.64 -21.50
N SER A 31 11.11 3.82 -20.87
CA SER A 31 10.67 4.04 -19.48
C SER A 31 9.23 3.61 -19.20
N TYR A 32 8.31 3.75 -20.16
CA TYR A 32 6.91 3.34 -20.01
C TYR A 32 6.76 1.83 -19.72
N TYR A 33 7.41 0.97 -20.51
CA TYR A 33 7.35 -0.49 -20.31
C TYR A 33 8.13 -0.93 -19.08
N VAL A 34 9.24 -0.24 -18.78
CA VAL A 34 10.03 -0.48 -17.56
C VAL A 34 9.20 -0.15 -16.31
N ASN A 35 8.38 0.89 -16.36
CA ASN A 35 7.54 1.31 -15.23
C ASN A 35 6.45 0.28 -14.88
N ILE A 36 5.90 -0.44 -15.87
CA ILE A 36 4.96 -1.54 -15.64
C ILE A 36 5.60 -2.66 -14.81
N LEU A 37 6.91 -2.88 -14.98
CA LEU A 37 7.66 -3.95 -14.31
C LEU A 37 8.24 -3.55 -12.94
N LEU A 38 7.99 -2.33 -12.45
CA LEU A 38 8.42 -1.89 -11.13
C LEU A 38 7.82 -2.75 -10.02
N GLY A 39 8.65 -3.14 -9.05
CA GLY A 39 8.29 -4.09 -7.99
C GLY A 39 8.33 -5.56 -8.44
N ALA A 40 8.16 -5.85 -9.73
CA ALA A 40 8.13 -7.21 -10.25
C ALA A 40 9.51 -7.74 -10.65
N THR A 41 10.29 -6.94 -11.38
CA THR A 41 11.65 -7.31 -11.81
C THR A 41 12.75 -6.62 -11.00
N ARG A 42 12.37 -5.62 -10.20
CA ARG A 42 13.26 -4.83 -9.35
C ARG A 42 12.62 -4.59 -7.99
N PRO A 43 13.34 -4.79 -6.87
CA PRO A 43 12.83 -4.42 -5.57
C PRO A 43 12.53 -2.92 -5.49
N ALA A 44 11.36 -2.57 -4.95
CA ALA A 44 11.00 -1.22 -4.56
C ALA A 44 11.54 -0.85 -3.17
N GLY A 45 11.46 0.44 -2.85
CA GLY A 45 11.67 0.92 -1.48
C GLY A 45 10.71 0.25 -0.50
N ALA A 46 11.17 0.14 0.75
CA ALA A 46 10.38 -0.38 1.86
C ALA A 46 10.27 0.66 2.96
N GLY A 47 9.12 0.70 3.61
CA GLY A 47 8.85 1.64 4.68
C GLY A 47 7.45 2.23 4.59
N ALA A 48 6.76 2.29 5.72
CA ALA A 48 5.53 3.04 5.89
C ALA A 48 5.48 3.62 7.30
N ALA A 49 4.84 4.77 7.48
CA ALA A 49 4.64 5.37 8.79
C ALA A 49 3.36 6.20 8.82
N THR A 50 2.75 6.29 10.00
CA THR A 50 1.64 7.22 10.24
C THR A 50 2.06 8.28 11.24
N PHE A 51 1.64 9.50 10.99
CA PHE A 51 1.80 10.66 11.84
C PHE A 51 0.42 11.22 12.16
N ALA A 52 0.24 11.69 13.39
CA ALA A 52 -0.93 12.43 13.82
C ALA A 52 -0.54 13.85 14.23
N TRP A 53 -1.29 14.83 13.75
CA TRP A 53 -1.18 16.22 14.13
C TRP A 53 -1.71 16.41 15.55
N GLN A 54 -0.89 17.01 16.40
CA GLN A 54 -1.24 17.33 17.78
C GLN A 54 -1.65 18.80 17.84
N GLN A 55 -2.97 19.05 17.88
CA GLN A 55 -3.52 20.41 17.89
C GLN A 55 -3.00 21.26 19.06
N ALA A 56 -2.86 20.67 20.26
CA ALA A 56 -2.43 21.37 21.46
C ALA A 56 -0.97 21.87 21.39
N THR A 57 -0.09 21.12 20.72
CA THR A 57 1.35 21.42 20.63
C THR A 57 1.76 21.91 19.24
N HIS A 58 0.82 22.02 18.30
CA HIS A 58 1.05 22.38 16.91
C HIS A 58 2.19 21.59 16.26
N SER A 59 2.21 20.28 16.48
CA SER A 59 3.30 19.42 16.03
C SER A 59 2.81 18.07 15.50
N TRP A 60 3.56 17.49 14.57
CA TRP A 60 3.34 16.11 14.13
C TRP A 60 3.97 15.13 15.10
N LYS A 61 3.23 14.09 15.48
CA LYS A 61 3.72 12.96 16.27
C LYS A 61 3.66 11.69 15.41
N GLN A 62 4.79 11.00 15.26
CA GLN A 62 4.80 9.66 14.66
C GLN A 62 4.05 8.69 15.59
N LEU A 63 3.06 7.99 15.05
CA LEU A 63 2.33 6.94 15.77
C LEU A 63 3.08 5.61 15.68
N TRP A 64 3.48 5.24 14.47
CA TRP A 64 4.18 4.00 14.19
C TRP A 64 4.94 4.09 12.87
N SER A 65 5.87 3.15 12.68
CA SER A 65 6.57 2.91 11.42
C SER A 65 6.76 1.40 11.22
N ARG A 66 6.77 0.97 9.96
CA ARG A 66 7.02 -0.41 9.53
C ARG A 66 8.01 -0.41 8.38
N ASP A 67 8.94 -1.36 8.37
CA ASP A 67 9.95 -1.56 7.34
C ASP A 67 9.71 -2.84 6.51
N ASP A 68 8.66 -3.59 6.83
CA ASP A 68 8.34 -4.88 6.24
C ASP A 68 7.32 -4.82 5.09
N VAL A 69 6.89 -3.61 4.70
CA VAL A 69 5.96 -3.36 3.59
C VAL A 69 6.58 -2.42 2.55
N THR A 70 6.24 -2.66 1.29
CA THR A 70 6.61 -1.80 0.16
C THR A 70 5.38 -1.13 -0.43
N SER A 71 5.58 0.01 -1.10
CA SER A 71 4.57 0.64 -1.94
C SER A 71 5.22 0.94 -3.28
N THR A 72 4.72 0.35 -4.36
CA THR A 72 5.49 0.26 -5.61
C THR A 72 5.07 1.30 -6.65
N SER A 73 3.81 1.29 -7.05
CA SER A 73 3.38 1.96 -8.28
C SER A 73 1.96 2.53 -8.21
N ILE A 74 1.38 2.64 -7.02
CA ILE A 74 0.02 3.13 -6.79
C ILE A 74 0.04 4.09 -5.59
N VAL A 75 -0.66 5.23 -5.70
CA VAL A 75 -0.71 6.22 -4.61
C VAL A 75 -1.58 5.68 -3.47
N PRO A 76 -1.10 5.72 -2.22
CA PRO A 76 -1.86 5.23 -1.07
C PRO A 76 -3.12 6.05 -0.84
N MET A 77 -4.09 5.44 -0.17
CA MET A 77 -5.33 6.09 0.27
C MET A 77 -5.51 5.91 1.77
N ILE A 78 -6.13 6.88 2.44
CA ILE A 78 -6.71 6.67 3.78
C ILE A 78 -8.21 6.45 3.64
N SER A 79 -8.71 5.32 4.15
CA SER A 79 -10.14 5.05 4.34
C SER A 79 -10.57 5.56 5.71
N GLY A 80 -11.24 6.72 5.75
CA GLY A 80 -11.76 7.28 7.00
C GLY A 80 -12.82 6.41 7.68
N GLY A 81 -13.68 5.75 6.89
CA GLY A 81 -14.75 4.90 7.44
C GLY A 81 -14.25 3.61 8.07
N SER A 82 -13.12 3.08 7.59
CA SER A 82 -12.51 1.85 8.12
C SER A 82 -11.25 2.11 8.95
N HIS A 83 -10.90 3.38 9.16
CA HIS A 83 -9.73 3.85 9.92
C HIS A 83 -8.41 3.14 9.54
N MET A 84 -8.16 3.00 8.23
CA MET A 84 -6.95 2.35 7.72
C MET A 84 -6.34 3.11 6.54
N ALA A 85 -5.02 3.03 6.41
CA ALA A 85 -4.31 3.35 5.17
C ALA A 85 -4.26 2.11 4.26
N ILE A 86 -4.41 2.29 2.96
CA ILE A 86 -4.34 1.21 1.97
C ILE A 86 -3.19 1.52 1.00
N ILE A 87 -2.30 0.55 0.82
CA ILE A 87 -1.17 0.61 -0.10
C ILE A 87 -1.24 -0.56 -1.10
N ASP A 88 -0.56 -0.42 -2.22
CA ASP A 88 -0.26 -1.54 -3.13
C ASP A 88 1.25 -1.78 -3.19
N GLY A 89 1.62 -3.03 -2.93
CA GLY A 89 3.00 -3.46 -2.94
C GLY A 89 3.08 -4.89 -2.43
N TYR A 90 4.12 -5.21 -1.67
CA TYR A 90 4.35 -6.56 -1.17
C TYR A 90 5.01 -6.50 0.20
N PHE A 91 4.93 -7.59 0.95
CA PHE A 91 5.74 -7.77 2.16
C PHE A 91 7.18 -8.05 1.75
N THR A 92 8.16 -7.45 2.42
CA THR A 92 9.58 -7.56 2.01
C THR A 92 10.09 -9.00 1.94
N LYS A 93 9.52 -9.91 2.75
CA LYS A 93 9.83 -11.35 2.74
C LYS A 93 9.18 -12.13 1.59
N GLN A 94 8.25 -11.52 0.84
CA GLN A 94 7.48 -12.13 -0.24
C GLN A 94 7.59 -11.26 -1.50
N TRP A 95 8.82 -11.08 -1.98
CA TRP A 95 9.07 -10.23 -3.15
C TRP A 95 8.25 -10.72 -4.36
N ASN A 96 7.67 -9.74 -5.06
CA ASN A 96 6.84 -9.92 -6.26
C ASN A 96 5.49 -10.60 -5.99
N ASP A 97 5.17 -10.94 -4.73
CA ASP A 97 3.80 -11.33 -4.37
C ASP A 97 3.02 -10.10 -3.93
N ARG A 98 2.23 -9.51 -4.84
CA ARG A 98 1.58 -8.21 -4.61
C ARG A 98 0.27 -8.34 -3.87
N TYR A 99 -0.01 -7.32 -3.07
CA TYR A 99 -1.18 -7.18 -2.23
C TYR A 99 -1.64 -5.72 -2.22
N HIS A 100 -2.95 -5.53 -2.09
CA HIS A 100 -3.49 -4.35 -1.42
C HIS A 100 -3.45 -4.60 0.08
N ILE A 101 -2.66 -3.82 0.80
CA ILE A 101 -2.41 -3.99 2.23
C ILE A 101 -3.09 -2.84 2.97
N GLY A 102 -4.06 -3.16 3.82
CA GLY A 102 -4.67 -2.22 4.76
C GLY A 102 -3.94 -2.22 6.09
N LEU A 103 -3.52 -1.04 6.54
CA LEU A 103 -2.77 -0.80 7.75
C LEU A 103 -3.61 0.09 8.67
N ASP A 104 -3.89 -0.39 9.88
CA ASP A 104 -4.59 0.38 10.91
C ASP A 104 -3.84 1.69 11.20
N LEU A 105 -4.55 2.82 11.18
CA LEU A 105 -3.91 4.14 11.27
C LEU A 105 -3.25 4.40 12.62
N ASP A 106 -3.75 3.81 13.71
CA ASP A 106 -3.23 4.07 15.05
C ASP A 106 -2.08 3.13 15.42
N THR A 107 -2.11 1.89 14.93
CA THR A 107 -1.21 0.81 15.38
C THR A 107 -0.28 0.28 14.30
N GLY A 108 -0.59 0.48 13.02
CA GLY A 108 0.16 -0.05 11.89
C GLY A 108 -0.04 -1.54 11.65
N LYS A 109 -0.94 -2.20 12.40
CA LYS A 109 -1.28 -3.61 12.19
C LYS A 109 -1.90 -3.80 10.81
N THR A 110 -1.53 -4.90 10.15
CA THR A 110 -2.22 -5.30 8.92
C THR A 110 -3.64 -5.75 9.27
N VAL A 111 -4.64 -5.07 8.74
CA VAL A 111 -6.07 -5.34 8.98
C VAL A 111 -6.82 -5.79 7.72
N MET A 112 -6.19 -5.67 6.56
CA MET A 112 -6.75 -6.08 5.27
C MET A 112 -5.63 -6.54 4.34
N THR A 113 -5.86 -7.62 3.61
CA THR A 113 -5.04 -8.00 2.45
C THR A 113 -5.94 -8.45 1.29
N ILE A 114 -5.63 -7.99 0.08
CA ILE A 114 -6.18 -8.53 -1.17
C ILE A 114 -5.01 -8.88 -2.07
N ARG A 115 -4.77 -10.17 -2.29
CA ARG A 115 -3.64 -10.66 -3.08
C ARG A 115 -3.90 -10.49 -4.58
N THR A 116 -3.04 -9.73 -5.26
CA THR A 116 -3.03 -9.58 -6.73
C THR A 116 -1.95 -10.45 -7.38
N GLY A 117 -1.06 -11.05 -6.58
CA GLY A 117 -0.09 -12.03 -7.06
C GLY A 117 1.09 -11.37 -7.79
N THR A 118 1.67 -12.10 -8.75
CA THR A 118 2.88 -11.70 -9.46
C THR A 118 2.60 -11.05 -10.82
N ASP A 119 1.33 -10.74 -11.13
CA ASP A 119 0.93 -10.23 -12.43
C ASP A 119 1.21 -8.73 -12.54
N PRO A 120 2.16 -8.29 -13.39
CA PRO A 120 2.52 -6.89 -13.53
C PRO A 120 1.41 -6.04 -14.16
N THR A 121 0.36 -6.64 -14.74
CA THR A 121 -0.78 -5.90 -15.28
C THR A 121 -1.57 -5.18 -14.19
N PHE A 122 -1.46 -5.63 -12.93
CA PHE A 122 -2.08 -4.96 -11.78
C PHE A 122 -1.35 -3.68 -11.34
N ASN A 123 -0.26 -3.31 -12.02
CA ASN A 123 0.43 -2.05 -11.81
C ASN A 123 -0.49 -0.86 -12.13
N GLY A 124 -0.74 -0.03 -11.12
CA GLY A 124 -1.61 1.13 -11.25
C GLY A 124 -1.02 2.32 -12.01
N MET A 125 0.22 2.24 -12.54
CA MET A 125 0.87 3.33 -13.28
C MET A 125 0.71 4.69 -12.60
N TYR A 126 0.97 4.71 -11.29
CA TYR A 126 0.92 5.91 -10.45
C TYR A 126 -0.50 6.51 -10.26
N SER A 127 -1.54 5.70 -10.51
CA SER A 127 -2.93 6.03 -10.19
C SER A 127 -3.18 5.94 -8.68
N PRO A 128 -4.09 6.75 -8.11
CA PRO A 128 -4.48 6.60 -6.72
C PRO A 128 -5.49 5.48 -6.50
N ILE A 129 -5.37 4.81 -5.35
CA ILE A 129 -6.42 3.95 -4.81
C ILE A 129 -7.63 4.83 -4.47
N LYS A 130 -8.82 4.37 -4.86
CA LYS A 130 -10.11 4.96 -4.48
C LYS A 130 -11.05 3.88 -3.96
N ALA A 131 -12.07 4.30 -3.24
CA ALA A 131 -13.19 3.45 -2.87
C ALA A 131 -14.52 4.05 -3.32
N ASP A 132 -15.49 3.21 -3.70
CA ASP A 132 -16.86 3.65 -3.91
C ASP A 132 -17.68 3.63 -2.61
N SER A 133 -18.94 4.07 -2.71
CA SER A 133 -19.88 4.11 -1.58
C SER A 133 -20.19 2.75 -0.95
N GLN A 134 -19.92 1.65 -1.65
CA GLN A 134 -20.09 0.29 -1.15
C GLN A 134 -18.79 -0.28 -0.56
N GLY A 135 -17.70 0.50 -0.59
CA GLY A 135 -16.39 0.09 -0.11
C GLY A 135 -15.61 -0.78 -1.08
N HIS A 136 -16.00 -0.87 -2.36
CA HIS A 136 -15.17 -1.55 -3.36
C HIS A 136 -13.94 -0.70 -3.65
N ILE A 137 -12.79 -1.35 -3.76
CA ILE A 137 -11.52 -0.68 -4.06
C ILE A 137 -11.35 -0.58 -5.58
N MET A 138 -10.87 0.55 -6.08
CA MET A 138 -10.62 0.76 -7.50
C MET A 138 -9.42 1.65 -7.76
N TYR A 139 -8.74 1.44 -8.88
CA TYR A 139 -7.67 2.29 -9.38
C TYR A 139 -7.47 2.06 -10.88
N GLY A 140 -6.88 3.05 -11.55
CA GLY A 140 -6.53 2.94 -12.96
C GLY A 140 -5.24 2.15 -13.15
N MET A 141 -5.16 1.38 -14.23
CA MET A 141 -4.00 0.63 -14.71
C MET A 141 -3.65 1.08 -16.12
N ALA A 142 -2.53 0.63 -16.66
CA ALA A 142 -2.22 0.78 -18.09
C ALA A 142 -3.33 0.19 -19.00
N PHE A 143 -4.04 -0.84 -18.52
CA PHE A 143 -4.99 -1.63 -19.30
C PHE A 143 -6.46 -1.36 -18.96
N GLY A 144 -6.75 -0.30 -18.20
CA GLY A 144 -8.12 0.09 -17.84
C GLY A 144 -8.32 0.28 -16.34
N LEU A 145 -9.57 0.21 -15.89
CA LEU A 145 -9.93 0.33 -14.48
C LEU A 145 -10.03 -1.08 -13.87
N VAL A 146 -9.42 -1.28 -12.71
CA VAL A 146 -9.78 -2.43 -11.86
C VAL A 146 -10.76 -2.00 -10.80
N ARG A 147 -11.65 -2.93 -10.47
CA ARG A 147 -12.49 -2.85 -9.28
C ARG A 147 -12.40 -4.17 -8.54
N MET A 148 -12.02 -4.09 -7.27
CA MET A 148 -11.97 -5.22 -6.35
C MET A 148 -13.23 -5.22 -5.50
N ASP A 149 -14.02 -6.29 -5.64
CA ASP A 149 -15.25 -6.47 -4.87
C ASP A 149 -14.92 -6.93 -3.44
N THR A 150 -14.89 -5.98 -2.51
CA THR A 150 -14.59 -6.22 -1.10
C THR A 150 -15.66 -7.03 -0.39
N THR A 151 -16.87 -7.17 -0.94
CA THR A 151 -17.92 -8.05 -0.37
C THR A 151 -17.57 -9.54 -0.50
N LYS A 152 -16.61 -9.88 -1.37
CA LYS A 152 -16.09 -11.25 -1.54
C LYS A 152 -14.96 -11.58 -0.57
N MET A 153 -14.49 -10.62 0.21
CA MET A 153 -13.43 -10.85 1.18
C MET A 153 -13.91 -11.77 2.30
N LYS A 154 -13.00 -12.60 2.79
CA LYS A 154 -13.23 -13.44 3.96
C LYS A 154 -12.49 -12.84 5.13
N ARG A 155 -13.15 -12.78 6.28
CA ARG A 155 -12.48 -12.48 7.55
C ARG A 155 -11.62 -13.67 7.92
N VAL A 156 -10.35 -13.41 8.20
CA VAL A 156 -9.42 -14.42 8.72
C VAL A 156 -9.23 -14.11 10.21
N ASP A 157 -9.63 -15.05 11.07
CA ASP A 157 -9.36 -14.97 12.50
C ASP A 157 -7.92 -15.45 12.73
N LEU A 158 -6.96 -14.51 12.75
CA LEU A 158 -5.53 -14.82 12.91
C LEU A 158 -5.22 -15.61 14.19
N ASP A 159 -6.05 -15.48 15.23
CA ASP A 159 -5.88 -16.21 16.50
C ASP A 159 -6.19 -17.71 16.39
N LYS A 160 -6.98 -18.14 15.40
CA LYS A 160 -7.39 -19.55 15.23
C LYS A 160 -6.47 -20.36 14.30
N GLU A 161 -5.84 -19.72 13.31
CA GLU A 161 -4.96 -20.42 12.37
C GLU A 161 -3.65 -20.93 13.01
N THR A 162 -3.22 -20.34 14.12
CA THR A 162 -2.03 -20.80 14.86
C THR A 162 -2.26 -22.12 15.60
N THR A 163 -3.51 -22.49 15.86
CA THR A 163 -3.85 -23.71 16.61
C THR A 163 -3.97 -24.94 15.70
N GLU A 164 -4.34 -24.77 14.42
CA GLU A 164 -4.56 -25.89 13.49
C GLU A 164 -3.30 -26.34 12.72
N LYS A 165 -2.16 -25.67 12.88
CA LYS A 165 -0.89 -26.05 12.22
C LYS A 165 0.09 -26.84 13.11
N HIS A 166 -0.36 -27.31 14.28
CA HIS A 166 0.49 -28.02 15.24
C HIS A 166 -0.06 -29.38 15.72
N ASP A 167 -0.97 -30.01 14.96
CA ASP A 167 -1.39 -31.40 15.16
C ASP A 167 -0.97 -32.30 13.98
#